data_AF-A0A194X4Z6-F1
#
_entry.id   AF-A0A194X4Z6-F1
#
_cell.length_a   1.000
_cell.length_b   1.000
_cell.length_c   1.000
_cell.angle_alpha   90.00
_cell.angle_beta   90.00
_cell.angle_gamma   90.00
#
_symmetry.space_group_name_H-M   'P 1'
#
loop_
_entity.id
_entity.type
_entity.pdbx_description
1 polymer ?
#
loop_
_entity_poly.entity_id
_entity_poly.type
_entity_poly.pdbx_seq_one_letter_code
_entity_poly.pdbx_strand_id
1 'polypeptide(L)'
;MSYYDIDAILTDSQKIPCTFELDVPNLGYLDNNAGHTLKKGTRVDLPLWLAEMLAVSSPNSTKPLVTVDLPPCLAPRVMNALKADPKSVDLRALAQHFYGLGSRILELFEEEEVCDVLMETFRTRAAEISDHASNAGASQRGGGGGVGNDGVEFLRGLDETERGLFRAAHDSSKSMRVWMGEMKKK
;
A
#
# COMPACT_ATOMS: atom_id res chain seq x y z
N MET A 1 -8.77 -0.95 11.08
CA MET A 1 -9.08 0.25 10.28
C MET A 1 -10.33 0.95 10.83
N SER A 2 -10.39 2.28 10.77
CA SER A 2 -11.55 3.08 11.18
C SER A 2 -12.43 3.39 9.97
N TYR A 3 -13.76 3.32 10.13
CA TYR A 3 -14.72 3.60 9.04
C TYR A 3 -14.59 5.01 8.43
N TYR A 4 -14.15 5.99 9.23
CA TYR A 4 -14.03 7.39 8.79
C TYR A 4 -12.64 7.76 8.28
N ASP A 5 -11.74 6.79 8.20
CA ASP A 5 -10.41 6.99 7.67
C ASP A 5 -10.44 6.99 6.13
N ILE A 6 -10.03 8.11 5.53
CA ILE A 6 -10.02 8.29 4.07
C ILE A 6 -9.03 7.33 3.43
N ASP A 7 -7.87 7.09 4.06
CA ASP A 7 -6.85 6.20 3.50
C ASP A 7 -7.30 4.75 3.53
N ALA A 8 -8.11 4.36 4.52
CA ALA A 8 -8.76 3.06 4.56
C ALA A 8 -9.79 2.89 3.42
N ILE A 9 -10.64 3.89 3.19
CA ILE A 9 -11.62 3.88 2.08
C ILE A 9 -10.91 3.79 0.71
N LEU A 10 -9.81 4.53 0.54
CA LEU A 10 -9.02 4.50 -0.69
C LEU A 10 -8.30 3.16 -0.89
N THR A 11 -7.81 2.56 0.21
CA THR A 11 -7.23 1.21 0.18
C THR A 11 -8.27 0.18 -0.26
N ASP A 12 -9.45 0.18 0.34
CA ASP A 12 -10.55 -0.74 0.01
C ASP A 12 -11.07 -0.57 -1.43
N SER A 13 -10.90 0.62 -2.01
CA SER A 13 -11.28 0.91 -3.39
C SER A 13 -10.30 0.40 -4.45
N GLN A 14 -9.13 -0.11 -4.03
CA GLN A 14 -8.15 -0.68 -4.95
C GLN A 14 -8.68 -1.95 -5.60
N LYS A 15 -8.40 -2.09 -6.90
CA LYS A 15 -8.82 -3.25 -7.67
C LYS A 15 -7.88 -4.41 -7.47
N ILE A 16 -8.43 -5.59 -7.24
CA ILE A 16 -7.71 -6.84 -7.07
C ILE A 16 -8.20 -7.88 -8.08
N PRO A 17 -7.31 -8.74 -8.59
CA PRO A 17 -7.68 -9.78 -9.52
C PRO A 17 -8.57 -10.82 -8.84
N CYS A 18 -9.68 -11.14 -9.46
CA CYS A 18 -10.69 -12.06 -8.94
C CYS A 18 -11.17 -12.99 -10.05
N THR A 19 -11.41 -14.26 -9.72
CA THR A 19 -11.94 -15.27 -10.63
C THR A 19 -13.35 -15.70 -10.18
N PHE A 20 -14.34 -15.63 -11.06
CA PHE A 20 -15.71 -16.07 -10.75
C PHE A 20 -15.83 -17.59 -10.83
N GLU A 21 -16.37 -18.23 -9.80
CA GLU A 21 -16.51 -19.69 -9.75
C GLU A 21 -17.85 -20.22 -10.25
N LEU A 22 -18.78 -19.32 -10.57
CA LEU A 22 -20.15 -19.62 -10.98
C LEU A 22 -20.55 -18.74 -12.18
N ASP A 23 -21.48 -19.25 -12.98
CA ASP A 23 -22.11 -18.44 -14.03
C ASP A 23 -23.10 -17.46 -13.38
N VAL A 24 -22.91 -16.16 -13.56
CA VAL A 24 -23.77 -15.13 -12.97
C VAL A 24 -24.51 -14.33 -14.05
N PRO A 25 -25.84 -14.45 -14.16
CA PRO A 25 -26.61 -13.75 -15.18
C PRO A 25 -26.59 -12.24 -14.96
N ASN A 26 -26.66 -11.48 -16.05
CA ASN A 26 -26.69 -10.01 -16.08
C ASN A 26 -25.45 -9.28 -15.53
N LEU A 27 -24.40 -9.99 -15.11
CA LEU A 27 -23.13 -9.41 -14.67
C LEU A 27 -22.09 -9.23 -15.77
N GLY A 28 -22.44 -9.43 -17.05
CA GLY A 28 -21.49 -9.30 -18.16
C GLY A 28 -20.87 -7.90 -18.31
N TYR A 29 -21.47 -6.84 -17.73
CA TYR A 29 -20.86 -5.51 -17.71
C TYR A 29 -19.53 -5.45 -16.94
N LEU A 30 -19.26 -6.41 -16.06
CA LEU A 30 -17.99 -6.55 -15.33
C LEU A 30 -16.83 -6.97 -16.26
N ASP A 31 -17.14 -7.67 -17.35
CA ASP A 31 -16.19 -8.11 -18.39
C ASP A 31 -16.42 -7.35 -19.71
N ASN A 32 -16.87 -6.09 -19.62
CA ASN A 32 -17.17 -5.21 -20.76
C ASN A 32 -18.18 -5.77 -21.79
N ASN A 33 -19.01 -6.73 -21.40
CA ASN A 33 -20.00 -7.38 -22.25
C ASN A 33 -21.42 -7.27 -21.66
N ALA A 34 -21.98 -6.06 -21.71
CA ALA A 34 -23.27 -5.74 -21.10
C ALA A 34 -24.41 -6.61 -21.66
N GLY A 35 -25.30 -7.09 -20.78
CA GLY A 35 -26.46 -7.92 -21.15
C GLY A 35 -26.18 -9.43 -21.27
N HIS A 36 -24.92 -9.85 -21.13
CA HIS A 36 -24.55 -11.26 -21.13
C HIS A 36 -24.37 -11.83 -19.71
N THR A 37 -24.48 -13.15 -19.61
CA THR A 37 -24.12 -13.91 -18.40
C THR A 37 -22.60 -13.94 -18.26
N LEU A 38 -22.10 -13.56 -17.09
CA LEU A 38 -20.70 -13.71 -16.75
C LEU A 38 -20.41 -15.20 -16.55
N LYS A 39 -19.48 -15.75 -17.31
CA LYS A 39 -19.17 -17.18 -17.27
C LYS A 39 -18.28 -17.51 -16.08
N LYS A 40 -18.42 -18.73 -15.59
CA LYS A 40 -17.46 -19.34 -14.68
C LYS A 40 -16.05 -19.30 -15.28
N GLY A 41 -15.07 -18.98 -14.45
CA GLY A 41 -13.67 -18.88 -14.79
C GLY A 41 -13.28 -17.53 -15.40
N THR A 42 -14.23 -16.61 -15.59
CA THR A 42 -13.90 -15.25 -16.04
C THR A 42 -13.14 -14.52 -14.94
N ARG A 43 -12.01 -13.91 -15.32
CA ARG A 43 -11.21 -13.05 -14.46
C ARG A 43 -11.63 -11.60 -14.61
N VAL A 44 -11.92 -10.95 -13.49
CA VAL A 44 -12.32 -9.56 -13.43
C VAL A 44 -11.59 -8.88 -12.29
N ASP A 45 -11.17 -7.64 -12.50
CA ASP A 45 -10.61 -6.80 -11.46
C ASP A 45 -11.74 -6.12 -10.66
N LEU A 46 -11.92 -6.52 -9.40
CA LEU A 46 -12.95 -6.00 -8.52
C LEU A 46 -12.35 -5.15 -7.38
N PRO A 47 -13.03 -4.10 -6.90
CA PRO A 47 -12.61 -3.40 -5.69
C PRO A 47 -12.53 -4.35 -4.49
N LEU A 48 -11.51 -4.18 -3.65
CA LEU A 48 -11.24 -5.04 -2.49
C LEU A 48 -12.47 -5.20 -1.57
N TRP A 49 -13.17 -4.10 -1.24
CA TRP A 49 -14.37 -4.17 -0.38
C TRP A 49 -15.47 -5.06 -0.94
N LEU A 50 -15.58 -5.20 -2.27
CA LEU A 50 -16.57 -6.05 -2.91
C LEU A 50 -16.06 -7.48 -3.01
N ALA A 51 -14.80 -7.64 -3.41
CA ALA A 51 -14.14 -8.93 -3.56
C ALA A 51 -14.16 -9.74 -2.26
N GLU A 52 -13.85 -9.11 -1.12
CA GLU A 52 -13.90 -9.75 0.21
C GLU A 52 -15.30 -10.29 0.54
N MET A 53 -16.34 -9.48 0.31
CA MET A 53 -17.72 -9.88 0.57
C MET A 53 -18.16 -11.05 -0.31
N LEU A 54 -17.73 -11.07 -1.58
CA LEU A 54 -18.03 -12.15 -2.52
C LEU A 54 -17.20 -13.42 -2.25
N ALA A 55 -15.99 -13.29 -1.72
CA ALA A 55 -15.15 -14.41 -1.35
C ALA A 55 -15.70 -15.15 -0.11
N VAL A 56 -16.27 -14.42 0.84
CA VAL A 56 -16.90 -15.00 2.04
C VAL A 56 -18.32 -15.49 1.76
N SER A 57 -19.04 -14.86 0.82
CA SER A 57 -20.42 -15.22 0.52
C SER A 57 -20.53 -16.58 -0.19
N SER A 58 -21.22 -17.49 0.47
CA SER A 58 -21.60 -18.81 -0.06
C SER A 58 -23.14 -18.93 -0.03
N PRO A 59 -23.81 -18.66 -1.17
CA PRO A 59 -25.28 -18.64 -1.19
C PRO A 59 -25.91 -20.04 -1.18
N ASN A 60 -25.27 -21.09 -1.74
CA ASN A 60 -25.88 -22.42 -1.92
C ASN A 60 -24.89 -23.60 -2.10
N SER A 61 -23.57 -23.40 -1.95
CA SER A 61 -22.54 -24.39 -2.30
C SER A 61 -21.35 -24.25 -1.36
N THR A 62 -20.63 -25.33 -1.04
CA THR A 62 -19.38 -25.26 -0.26
C THR A 62 -18.26 -24.45 -0.94
N LYS A 63 -18.52 -23.84 -2.10
CA LYS A 63 -17.57 -23.03 -2.88
C LYS A 63 -17.93 -21.54 -2.80
N PRO A 64 -16.93 -20.66 -2.68
CA PRO A 64 -17.14 -19.21 -2.71
C PRO A 64 -17.66 -18.76 -4.09
N LEU A 65 -18.33 -17.61 -4.14
CA LEU A 65 -18.77 -17.00 -5.41
C LEU A 65 -17.59 -16.56 -6.28
N VAL A 66 -16.57 -16.01 -5.61
CA VAL A 66 -15.36 -15.46 -6.22
C VAL A 66 -14.14 -15.99 -5.47
N THR A 67 -13.12 -16.40 -6.21
CA THR A 67 -11.78 -16.65 -5.69
C THR A 67 -10.93 -15.40 -5.89
N VAL A 68 -10.37 -14.88 -4.81
CA VAL A 68 -9.43 -13.75 -4.87
C VAL A 68 -8.06 -14.30 -5.21
N ASP A 69 -7.35 -13.64 -6.12
CA ASP A 69 -5.97 -13.95 -6.47
C ASP A 69 -5.04 -12.94 -5.78
N LEU A 70 -3.81 -13.36 -5.46
CA LEU A 70 -2.82 -12.47 -4.85
C LEU A 70 -2.50 -11.30 -5.80
N PRO A 71 -2.59 -10.03 -5.35
CA PRO A 71 -2.32 -8.89 -6.22
C PRO A 71 -0.89 -8.86 -6.76
N PRO A 72 -0.67 -8.33 -7.99
CA PRO A 72 0.66 -8.26 -8.60
C PRO A 72 1.70 -7.50 -7.77
N CYS A 73 1.27 -6.53 -6.96
CA CYS A 73 2.15 -5.79 -6.05
C CYS A 73 2.72 -6.67 -4.92
N LEU A 74 2.06 -7.79 -4.59
CA LEU A 74 2.53 -8.77 -3.60
C LEU A 74 3.13 -10.02 -4.27
N ALA A 75 3.31 -10.01 -5.59
CA ALA A 75 3.87 -11.15 -6.29
C ALA A 75 5.29 -11.51 -5.80
N PRO A 76 5.71 -12.78 -5.89
CA PRO A 76 7.01 -13.24 -5.41
C PRO A 76 8.20 -12.43 -5.96
N ARG A 77 8.10 -11.91 -7.19
CA ARG A 77 9.11 -11.01 -7.77
C ARG A 77 9.31 -9.75 -6.93
N VAL A 78 8.23 -9.11 -6.48
CA VAL A 78 8.29 -7.92 -5.64
C VAL A 78 8.80 -8.29 -4.25
N MET A 79 8.31 -9.39 -3.66
CA MET A 79 8.78 -9.86 -2.36
C MET A 79 10.28 -10.13 -2.36
N ASN A 80 10.81 -10.74 -3.42
CA ASN A 80 12.25 -11.00 -3.56
C ASN A 80 13.06 -9.71 -3.73
N ALA A 81 12.53 -8.71 -4.45
CA ALA A 81 13.17 -7.40 -4.57
C ALA A 81 13.22 -6.70 -3.20
N LEU A 82 12.12 -6.72 -2.46
CA LEU A 82 12.02 -6.17 -1.10
C LEU A 82 12.95 -6.87 -0.11
N LYS A 83 13.11 -8.20 -0.21
CA LYS A 83 14.08 -8.96 0.59
C LYS A 83 15.53 -8.58 0.28
N ALA A 84 15.84 -8.29 -0.99
CA ALA A 84 17.19 -7.98 -1.42
C ALA A 84 17.59 -6.55 -1.00
N ASP A 85 16.74 -5.56 -1.27
CA ASP A 85 16.92 -4.19 -0.83
C ASP A 85 15.56 -3.47 -0.76
N PRO A 86 15.02 -3.25 0.45
CA PRO A 86 13.76 -2.54 0.63
C PRO A 86 13.77 -1.10 0.12
N LYS A 87 14.94 -0.43 0.06
CA LYS A 87 15.03 1.02 -0.18
C LYS A 87 14.95 1.38 -1.66
N SER A 88 15.43 0.50 -2.54
CA SER A 88 15.40 0.72 -3.99
C SER A 88 14.04 0.47 -4.64
N VAL A 89 13.09 -0.13 -3.93
CA VAL A 89 11.76 -0.41 -4.48
C VAL A 89 10.85 0.83 -4.37
N ASP A 90 10.29 1.24 -5.51
CA ASP A 90 9.22 2.23 -5.59
C ASP A 90 7.87 1.58 -5.22
N LEU A 91 7.47 1.70 -3.96
CA LEU A 91 6.22 1.15 -3.45
C LEU A 91 5.01 1.84 -4.06
N ARG A 92 5.10 3.16 -4.27
CA ARG A 92 4.00 3.97 -4.82
C ARG A 92 3.64 3.58 -6.24
N ALA A 93 4.62 3.19 -7.05
CA ALA A 93 4.40 2.67 -8.40
C ALA A 93 3.68 1.31 -8.40
N LEU A 94 3.85 0.51 -7.35
CA LEU A 94 3.19 -0.79 -7.19
C LEU A 94 1.75 -0.62 -6.67
N ALA A 95 1.58 0.15 -5.60
CA ALA A 95 0.28 0.52 -5.04
C ALA A 95 0.43 1.78 -4.19
N GLN A 96 -0.49 2.74 -4.33
CA GLN A 96 -0.44 3.99 -3.57
C GLN A 96 -0.56 3.77 -2.05
N HIS A 97 -1.39 2.80 -1.65
CA HIS A 97 -1.56 2.37 -0.26
C HIS A 97 -1.01 0.93 -0.08
N PHE A 98 0.28 0.74 -0.37
CA PHE A 98 0.90 -0.58 -0.41
C PHE A 98 0.78 -1.36 0.91
N TYR A 99 1.15 -0.75 2.04
CA TYR A 99 1.08 -1.43 3.35
C TYR A 99 -0.36 -1.64 3.82
N GLY A 100 -1.25 -0.68 3.53
CA GLY A 100 -2.69 -0.81 3.80
C GLY A 100 -3.30 -1.99 3.03
N LEU A 101 -3.01 -2.10 1.74
CA LEU A 101 -3.45 -3.20 0.90
C LEU A 101 -2.86 -4.53 1.39
N GLY A 102 -1.56 -4.56 1.70
CA GLY A 102 -0.89 -5.73 2.25
C GLY A 102 -1.55 -6.26 3.51
N SER A 103 -1.86 -5.38 4.46
CA SER A 103 -2.57 -5.75 5.69
C SER A 103 -3.94 -6.37 5.39
N ARG A 104 -4.72 -5.79 4.48
CA ARG A 104 -6.05 -6.30 4.16
C ARG A 104 -6.00 -7.62 3.41
N ILE A 105 -5.07 -7.77 2.47
CA ILE A 105 -4.89 -9.05 1.76
C ILE A 105 -4.43 -10.14 2.72
N LEU A 106 -3.52 -9.87 3.66
CA LEU A 106 -3.10 -10.84 4.67
C LEU A 106 -4.20 -11.21 5.68
N GLU A 107 -5.28 -10.44 5.78
CA GLU A 107 -6.48 -10.87 6.51
C GLU A 107 -7.27 -11.95 5.73
N LEU A 108 -7.17 -11.96 4.40
CA LEU A 108 -7.83 -12.94 3.52
C LEU A 108 -6.96 -14.17 3.26
N PHE A 109 -5.63 -14.02 3.26
CA PHE A 109 -4.66 -15.08 2.96
C PHE A 109 -3.68 -15.29 4.11
N GLU A 110 -3.48 -16.54 4.52
CA GLU A 110 -2.51 -16.91 5.56
C GLU A 110 -1.09 -17.08 4.97
N GLU A 111 -0.44 -15.97 4.59
CA GLU A 111 0.92 -15.94 4.03
C GLU A 111 1.92 -15.32 5.02
N GLU A 112 2.41 -16.13 5.97
CA GLU A 112 3.31 -15.67 7.05
C GLU A 112 4.61 -15.07 6.50
N GLU A 113 5.18 -15.66 5.45
CA GLU A 113 6.40 -15.16 4.82
C GLU A 113 6.23 -13.75 4.24
N VAL A 114 5.07 -13.45 3.64
CA VAL A 114 4.78 -12.11 3.11
C VAL A 114 4.65 -11.11 4.26
N CYS A 115 3.99 -11.50 5.36
CA CYS A 115 3.87 -10.68 6.56
C CYS A 115 5.24 -10.27 7.11
N ASP A 116 6.16 -11.23 7.28
CA ASP A 116 7.51 -10.99 7.78
C ASP A 116 8.31 -10.02 6.90
N VAL A 117 8.21 -10.19 5.58
CA VAL A 117 8.86 -9.29 4.61
C VAL A 117 8.29 -7.88 4.71
N LEU A 118 6.97 -7.73 4.80
CA LEU A 118 6.34 -6.41 4.93
C LEU A 118 6.73 -5.72 6.24
N MET A 119 6.80 -6.45 7.35
CA MET A 119 7.25 -5.91 8.64
C MET A 119 8.71 -5.44 8.60
N GLU A 120 9.61 -6.28 8.08
CA GLU A 120 11.04 -5.96 8.02
C GLU A 120 11.33 -4.80 7.06
N THR A 121 10.64 -4.77 5.91
CA THR A 121 10.78 -3.68 4.94
C THR A 121 10.29 -2.35 5.52
N PHE A 122 9.13 -2.35 6.19
CA PHE A 122 8.60 -1.16 6.84
C PHE A 122 9.55 -0.64 7.92
N ARG A 123 10.11 -1.53 8.74
CA ARG A 123 11.10 -1.17 9.77
C ARG A 123 12.34 -0.53 9.18
N THR A 124 12.92 -1.14 8.14
CA THR A 124 14.14 -0.65 7.48
C THR A 124 13.91 0.70 6.82
N ARG A 125 12.77 0.88 6.15
CA ARG A 125 12.41 2.12 5.46
C ARG A 125 12.01 3.23 6.43
N ALA A 126 11.37 2.91 7.55
CA ALA A 126 11.02 3.89 8.59
C ALA A 126 12.26 4.60 9.19
N ALA A 127 13.37 3.87 9.37
CA ALA A 127 14.63 4.46 9.79
C ALA A 127 15.16 5.49 8.76
N GLU A 128 15.17 5.11 7.48
CA GLU A 128 15.58 5.99 6.38
C GLU A 128 14.68 7.23 6.25
N ILE A 129 13.37 7.05 6.39
CA ILE A 129 12.39 8.14 6.38
C ILE A 129 12.69 9.15 7.50
N SER A 130 13.00 8.68 8.70
CA SER A 130 13.37 9.54 9.84
C SER A 130 14.65 10.33 9.55
N ASP A 131 15.66 9.67 8.97
CA ASP A 131 16.92 10.30 8.60
C ASP A 131 16.71 11.41 7.55
N HIS A 132 15.90 11.15 6.53
CA HIS A 132 15.53 12.18 5.55
C HIS A 132 14.68 13.31 6.17
N ALA A 133 13.74 12.99 7.05
CA ALA A 133 12.86 13.98 7.67
C ALA A 133 13.62 14.98 8.54
N SER A 134 14.64 14.51 9.28
CA SER A 134 15.49 15.34 10.14
C SER A 134 16.42 16.25 9.32
N ASN A 135 16.92 15.76 8.19
CA ASN A 135 17.89 16.44 7.33
C ASN A 135 17.27 17.30 6.21
N ALA A 136 15.97 17.19 5.94
CA ALA A 136 15.28 17.94 4.89
C ALA A 136 15.43 19.47 4.99
N GLY A 137 15.69 20.01 6.19
CA GLY A 137 15.95 21.45 6.40
C GLY A 137 17.41 21.89 6.31
N ALA A 138 18.37 20.96 6.30
CA ALA A 138 19.80 21.27 6.21
C ALA A 138 20.22 21.75 4.80
N SER A 139 19.45 21.34 3.78
CA SER A 139 19.63 21.70 2.37
C SER A 139 19.60 23.22 2.10
N GLN A 140 18.95 24.02 2.95
CA GLN A 140 18.80 25.47 2.73
C GLN A 140 19.98 26.30 3.27
N ARG A 141 20.92 25.70 4.01
CA ARG A 141 22.09 26.39 4.60
C ARG A 141 23.40 25.97 3.91
N GLY A 142 23.52 26.30 2.62
CA GLY A 142 24.80 26.67 2.00
C GLY A 142 26.00 25.70 2.07
N GLY A 143 25.79 24.37 2.15
CA GLY A 143 26.92 23.44 2.09
C GLY A 143 26.51 22.00 1.84
N GLY A 144 26.58 21.54 0.59
CA GLY A 144 26.77 20.14 0.15
C GLY A 144 25.82 19.01 0.62
N GLY A 145 25.00 19.21 1.66
CA GLY A 145 24.14 18.22 2.28
C GLY A 145 22.70 18.33 1.80
N GLY A 146 22.49 18.34 0.49
CA GLY A 146 21.17 18.12 -0.09
C GLY A 146 20.73 16.67 0.12
N VAL A 147 19.42 16.42 0.11
CA VAL A 147 18.93 15.07 -0.16
C VAL A 147 19.53 14.68 -1.51
N GLY A 148 20.43 13.70 -1.52
CA GLY A 148 21.05 13.23 -2.76
C GLY A 148 20.00 12.79 -3.77
N ASN A 149 20.36 12.66 -5.04
CA ASN A 149 19.44 12.23 -6.10
C ASN A 149 18.67 10.95 -5.69
N ASP A 150 19.37 10.00 -5.08
CA ASP A 150 18.84 8.73 -4.59
C ASP A 150 17.82 8.92 -3.45
N GLY A 151 18.04 9.90 -2.56
CA GLY A 151 17.07 10.24 -1.51
C GLY A 151 15.82 10.91 -2.06
N VAL A 152 15.92 11.69 -3.14
CA VAL A 152 14.75 12.28 -3.81
C VAL A 152 13.92 11.20 -4.48
N GLU A 153 14.59 10.21 -5.09
CA GLU A 153 13.94 9.04 -5.68
C GLU A 153 13.23 8.20 -4.62
N PHE A 154 13.91 7.90 -3.51
CA PHE A 154 13.31 7.21 -2.36
C PHE A 154 12.05 7.93 -1.83
N LEU A 155 12.11 9.25 -1.62
CA LEU A 155 10.98 10.04 -1.11
C LEU A 155 9.80 10.10 -2.10
N ARG A 156 10.04 9.95 -3.40
CA ARG A 156 8.97 9.86 -4.42
C ARG A 156 8.27 8.51 -4.41
N GLY A 157 9.00 7.44 -4.10
CA GLY A 157 8.49 6.07 -4.07
C GLY A 157 7.77 5.67 -2.78
N LEU A 158 7.61 6.59 -1.82
CA LEU A 158 6.91 6.32 -0.56
C LEU A 158 5.40 6.07 -0.77
N ASP A 159 4.89 5.04 -0.11
CA ASP A 159 3.45 4.79 0.00
C ASP A 159 2.77 5.87 0.88
N GLU A 160 1.45 5.92 0.91
CA GLU A 160 0.76 6.99 1.66
C GLU A 160 0.98 6.90 3.19
N THR A 161 1.15 5.70 3.73
CA THR A 161 1.48 5.48 5.15
C THR A 161 2.85 6.07 5.50
N GLU A 162 3.85 5.78 4.69
CA GLU A 162 5.22 6.29 4.80
C GLU A 162 5.28 7.81 4.61
N ARG A 163 4.45 8.37 3.72
CA ARG A 163 4.34 9.82 3.54
C ARG A 163 3.73 10.50 4.76
N GLY A 164 2.73 9.88 5.37
CA GLY A 164 2.19 10.31 6.66
C GLY A 164 3.28 10.34 7.73
N LEU A 165 4.07 9.26 7.84
CA LEU A 165 5.19 9.16 8.76
C LEU A 165 6.26 10.24 8.51
N PHE A 166 6.64 10.45 7.25
CA PHE A 166 7.61 11.48 6.86
C PHE A 166 7.14 12.88 7.28
N ARG A 167 5.90 13.25 6.96
CA ARG A 167 5.34 14.56 7.33
C ARG A 167 5.35 14.76 8.84
N ALA A 168 4.87 13.77 9.60
CA ALA A 168 4.85 13.83 11.06
C ALA A 168 6.26 13.99 11.65
N ALA A 169 7.23 13.21 11.18
CA ALA A 169 8.62 13.29 11.63
C ALA A 169 9.27 14.64 11.26
N HIS A 170 9.01 15.14 10.05
CA HIS A 170 9.55 16.40 9.55
C HIS A 170 8.99 17.61 10.31
N ASP A 171 7.67 17.66 10.48
CA ASP A 171 6.98 18.76 11.15
C ASP A 171 7.30 18.79 12.65
N SER A 172 7.42 17.63 13.28
CA SER A 172 7.90 17.50 14.67
C SER A 172 9.32 18.05 14.82
N SER A 173 10.25 17.59 13.98
CA SER A 173 11.65 18.05 13.99
C SER A 173 11.77 19.55 13.75
N LYS A 174 10.94 20.09 12.84
CA LYS A 174 10.88 21.52 12.54
C LYS A 174 10.37 22.32 13.73
N SER A 175 9.25 21.90 14.31
CA SER A 175 8.63 22.56 15.46
C SER A 175 9.58 22.60 16.67
N MET A 176 10.27 21.50 16.94
CA MET A 176 11.27 21.43 18.01
C MET A 176 12.43 22.40 17.79
N ARG A 177 12.92 22.54 16.55
CA ARG A 177 14.00 23.48 16.21
C ARG A 177 13.58 24.94 16.38
N VAL A 178 12.35 25.27 15.99
CA VAL A 178 11.78 26.61 16.17
C VAL A 178 11.67 26.92 17.67
N TRP A 179 11.06 26.02 18.44
CA TRP A 179 10.90 26.17 19.89
C TRP A 179 12.24 26.36 20.61
N MET A 180 13.25 25.53 20.30
CA MET A 180 14.61 25.67 20.85
C MET A 180 15.27 27.00 20.47
N GLY A 181 14.98 27.52 19.27
CA GLY A 181 15.47 28.82 18.80
C GLY A 181 14.84 29.99 19.55
N GLU A 182 13.56 29.89 19.90
CA GLU A 182 12.86 30.89 20.72
C GLU A 182 13.33 30.89 22.17
N MET A 183 13.58 29.70 22.75
CA MET A 183 14.11 29.57 24.12
C MET A 183 15.50 30.22 24.28
N LYS A 184 16.32 30.20 23.22
CA LYS A 184 17.65 30.85 23.23
C LYS A 184 17.62 32.38 23.12
N LYS A 185 16.46 32.97 22.78
CA LYS A 185 16.30 34.42 22.65
C LYS A 185 15.79 35.09 23.93
N LYS A 186 15.36 34.30 24.92
CA LYS A 186 15.01 34.77 26.27
C LYS A 186 16.22 34.66 27.18
#